data_AF-A0A954HN51-F1
#
_entry.id   AF-A0A954HN51-F1
#
_cell.length_a   1.000
_cell.length_b   1.000
_cell.length_c   1.000
_cell.angle_alpha   90.00
_cell.angle_beta   90.00
_cell.angle_gamma   90.00
#
_symmetry.space_group_name_H-M   'P 1'
#
loop_
_entity.id
_entity.type
_entity.pdbx_description
1 polymer ?
#
loop_
_entity_poly.entity_id
_entity_poly.type
_entity_poly.pdbx_seq_one_letter_code
_entity_poly.pdbx_strand_id
1 'polypeptide(L)'
;MRQSNPVTAACVAVPPVQPRAATTHPPEDSDQWELAGDNLYIDLNLAGDNLPPGQQLALGTATIEVTAEPHNGCRKFGKRFGTDALQFVNSDIGRKLHLRGIYARVVVDGTIRIGDPVTKISDDAGAG
;
A
#
# COMPACT_ATOMS: atom_id res chain seq x y z
N MET A 1 -22.65 23.82 9.65
CA MET A 1 -21.78 23.37 8.54
C MET A 1 -20.47 22.84 9.10
N ARG A 2 -20.39 21.54 9.37
CA ARG A 2 -19.11 20.85 9.57
C ARG A 2 -19.00 19.88 8.40
N GLN A 3 -18.00 20.10 7.54
CA GLN A 3 -17.67 19.19 6.46
C GLN A 3 -17.21 17.87 7.08
N SER A 4 -18.10 16.89 7.05
CA SER A 4 -17.73 15.48 7.12
C SER A 4 -16.96 15.18 5.84
N ASN A 5 -15.63 15.25 5.90
CA ASN A 5 -14.79 14.69 4.85
C ASN A 5 -14.45 13.25 5.28
N PRO A 6 -15.11 12.21 4.76
CA PRO A 6 -14.67 10.85 5.01
C PRO A 6 -13.45 10.61 4.10
N VAL A 7 -12.27 11.05 4.54
CA VAL A 7 -11.02 10.58 3.93
C VAL A 7 -10.88 9.13 4.36
N THR A 8 -11.49 8.22 3.60
CA THR A 8 -11.24 6.78 3.72
C THR A 8 -9.80 6.57 3.26
N ALA A 9 -8.87 6.54 4.23
CA ALA A 9 -7.50 6.17 3.99
C ALA A 9 -7.45 4.66 3.70
N ALA A 10 -7.26 4.28 2.44
CA ALA A 10 -6.95 2.92 2.04
C ALA A 10 -5.47 2.64 2.33
N CYS A 11 -5.19 1.69 3.21
CA CYS A 11 -3.84 1.20 3.42
C CYS A 11 -3.53 0.19 2.32
N VAL A 12 -2.51 0.50 1.50
CA VAL A 12 -1.99 -0.42 0.49
C VAL A 12 -0.70 -1.02 1.02
N ALA A 13 -0.66 -2.34 1.16
CA ALA A 13 0.53 -3.05 1.58
C ALA A 13 1.15 -3.85 0.44
N VAL A 14 2.48 -3.93 0.51
CA VAL A 14 3.25 -5.00 -0.11
C VAL A 14 3.18 -6.20 0.83
N PRO A 15 2.98 -7.44 0.36
CA PRO A 15 3.13 -8.61 1.22
C PRO A 15 4.48 -8.55 1.94
N PRO A 16 4.54 -8.83 3.26
CA PRO A 16 5.79 -8.74 4.00
C PRO A 16 6.82 -9.64 3.32
N VAL A 17 7.94 -9.04 2.89
CA VAL A 17 9.11 -9.79 2.44
C VAL A 17 9.60 -10.59 3.64
N GLN A 18 9.20 -11.85 3.72
CA GLN A 18 9.75 -12.81 4.67
C GLN A 18 11.27 -12.91 4.37
N PRO A 19 12.15 -12.86 5.38
CA PRO A 19 13.57 -13.10 5.17
C PRO A 19 13.75 -14.49 4.53
N ARG A 20 14.37 -14.49 3.35
CA ARG A 20 14.48 -15.61 2.41
C ARG A 20 14.79 -16.96 3.07
N ALA A 21 13.90 -17.93 2.85
CA ALA A 21 14.27 -19.26 2.36
C ALA A 21 13.80 -19.35 0.90
N ALA A 22 14.67 -19.85 0.01
CA ALA A 22 14.46 -19.85 -1.43
C ALA A 22 13.25 -20.70 -1.86
N THR A 23 12.15 -20.06 -2.26
CA THR A 23 11.08 -20.72 -3.02
C THR A 23 10.50 -19.75 -4.06
N THR A 24 10.42 -20.21 -5.30
CA THR A 24 9.82 -19.53 -6.47
C THR A 24 8.31 -19.78 -6.53
N HIS A 25 7.56 -19.31 -5.53
CA HIS A 25 6.10 -19.29 -5.57
C HIS A 25 5.57 -18.12 -4.72
N PRO A 26 4.51 -17.40 -5.13
CA PRO A 26 3.80 -16.50 -4.23
C PRO A 26 3.30 -17.30 -3.01
N PRO A 27 3.27 -16.72 -1.80
CA PRO A 27 2.85 -17.44 -0.61
C PRO A 27 1.41 -17.94 -0.78
N GLU A 28 1.27 -19.26 -0.76
CA GLU A 28 0.01 -20.00 -0.87
C GLU A 28 -0.83 -19.97 0.42
N ASP A 29 -0.25 -19.50 1.54
CA ASP A 29 -0.96 -19.30 2.80
C ASP A 29 -1.11 -17.80 3.14
N SER A 30 -2.32 -17.27 2.91
CA SER A 30 -2.74 -15.90 3.24
C SER A 30 -3.08 -15.67 4.72
N ASP A 31 -2.95 -16.69 5.57
CA ASP A 31 -3.43 -16.74 6.96
C ASP A 31 -2.88 -15.63 7.86
N GLN A 32 -1.81 -14.95 7.43
CA GLN A 32 -1.16 -13.88 8.20
C GLN A 32 -1.41 -12.49 7.64
N TRP A 33 -2.10 -12.34 6.51
CA TRP A 33 -2.33 -11.03 5.89
C TRP A 33 -3.18 -10.14 6.80
N GLU A 34 -4.22 -10.70 7.43
CA GLU A 34 -5.08 -9.95 8.37
C GLU A 34 -4.30 -9.30 9.53
N LEU A 35 -3.16 -9.88 9.92
CA LEU A 35 -2.32 -9.34 10.98
C LEU A 35 -1.62 -8.04 10.57
N ALA A 36 -1.44 -7.76 9.29
CA ALA A 36 -0.91 -6.48 8.85
C ALA A 36 -1.95 -5.36 9.01
N GLY A 37 -3.23 -5.69 8.84
CA GLY A 37 -4.35 -4.75 9.01
C GLY A 37 -4.56 -3.81 7.83
N ASP A 38 -4.06 -4.19 6.65
CA ASP A 38 -4.18 -3.42 5.41
C ASP A 38 -5.42 -3.83 4.62
N ASN A 39 -5.93 -2.89 3.81
CA ASN A 39 -7.14 -3.13 3.02
C ASN A 39 -6.83 -3.75 1.65
N LEU A 40 -5.70 -3.37 1.04
CA LEU A 40 -5.32 -3.79 -0.31
C LEU A 40 -3.89 -4.35 -0.31
N TYR A 41 -3.73 -5.50 -0.95
CA TYR A 41 -2.44 -6.10 -1.27
C TYR A 41 -2.28 -6.07 -2.78
N ILE A 42 -1.28 -5.34 -3.26
CA ILE A 42 -1.05 -5.16 -4.70
C ILE A 42 0.40 -5.49 -5.04
N ASP A 43 0.61 -6.06 -6.22
CA ASP A 43 1.95 -6.25 -6.77
C ASP A 43 2.36 -4.99 -7.53
N LEU A 44 2.95 -4.04 -6.80
CA LEU A 44 3.41 -2.76 -7.35
C LEU A 44 4.62 -2.25 -6.56
N ASN A 45 5.59 -1.66 -7.25
CA ASN A 45 6.69 -0.96 -6.59
C ASN A 45 6.16 0.28 -5.85
N LEU A 46 6.19 0.28 -4.52
CA LEU A 46 5.69 1.40 -3.72
C LEU A 46 6.76 2.46 -3.39
N ALA A 47 7.99 2.31 -3.87
CA ALA A 47 9.06 3.28 -3.59
C ALA A 47 8.63 4.70 -3.98
N GLY A 48 9.04 5.69 -3.19
CA GLY A 48 8.56 7.07 -3.34
C GLY A 48 8.94 7.74 -4.67
N ASP A 49 9.95 7.21 -5.37
CA ASP A 49 10.31 7.63 -6.73
C ASP A 49 9.35 7.10 -7.81
N ASN A 50 8.75 5.93 -7.59
CA ASN A 50 7.76 5.32 -8.48
C ASN A 50 6.31 5.74 -8.15
N LEU A 51 6.00 5.95 -6.87
CA LEU A 51 4.69 6.36 -6.36
C LEU A 51 4.83 7.57 -5.41
N PRO A 52 5.07 8.77 -5.95
CA PRO A 52 5.09 9.97 -5.14
C PRO A 52 3.69 10.32 -4.61
N PRO A 53 3.60 11.10 -3.51
CA PRO A 53 2.32 11.67 -3.07
C PRO A 53 1.63 12.45 -4.20
N GLY A 54 0.33 12.25 -4.35
CA GLY A 54 -0.47 12.80 -5.45
C GLY A 54 -0.62 11.86 -6.65
N GLN A 55 0.19 10.80 -6.77
CA GLN A 55 0.03 9.80 -7.82
C GLN A 55 -1.33 9.10 -7.68
N GLN A 56 -2.10 9.07 -8.76
CA GLN A 56 -3.37 8.35 -8.82
C GLN A 56 -3.21 6.94 -9.41
N LEU A 57 -3.92 5.98 -8.83
CA LEU A 57 -4.02 4.59 -9.27
C LEU A 57 -5.48 4.28 -9.58
N ALA A 58 -5.72 3.73 -10.77
CA ALA A 58 -7.01 3.13 -11.11
C ALA A 58 -7.03 1.66 -10.70
N LEU A 59 -8.14 1.26 -10.08
CA LEU A 59 -8.42 -0.08 -9.57
C LEU A 59 -9.89 -0.40 -9.88
N GLY A 60 -10.17 -1.37 -10.76
CA GLY A 60 -11.55 -1.66 -11.16
C GLY A 60 -12.25 -0.39 -11.68
N THR A 61 -13.32 0.06 -11.01
CA THR A 61 -13.99 1.34 -11.32
C THR A 61 -13.67 2.47 -10.32
N ALA A 62 -12.76 2.27 -9.39
CA ALA A 62 -12.36 3.24 -8.38
C ALA A 62 -11.01 3.87 -8.72
N THR A 63 -10.78 5.07 -8.21
CA THR A 63 -9.48 5.73 -8.26
C THR A 63 -9.04 6.12 -6.86
N ILE A 64 -7.80 5.77 -6.51
CA ILE A 64 -7.16 6.16 -5.26
C ILE A 64 -5.94 7.03 -5.53
N GLU A 65 -5.62 7.93 -4.61
CA GLU A 65 -4.46 8.83 -4.68
C GLU A 65 -3.52 8.57 -3.50
N VAL A 66 -2.23 8.43 -3.78
CA VAL A 66 -1.19 8.27 -2.75
C VAL A 66 -1.10 9.54 -1.90
N THR A 67 -1.15 9.39 -0.57
CA THR A 67 -1.04 10.52 0.36
C THR A 67 0.40 10.73 0.85
N ALA A 68 0.70 11.91 1.37
CA ALA A 68 2.02 12.22 1.94
C ALA A 68 2.24 11.62 3.33
N GLU A 69 1.19 11.14 4.00
CA GLU A 69 1.28 10.56 5.33
C GLU A 69 2.03 9.21 5.27
N PRO A 70 3.12 9.03 6.03
CA PRO A 70 3.90 7.81 5.97
C PRO A 70 3.21 6.68 6.74
N HIS A 71 3.09 5.51 6.12
CA HIS A 71 2.58 4.32 6.79
C HIS A 71 3.73 3.52 7.42
N ASN A 72 4.20 3.95 8.60
CA ASN A 72 5.29 3.29 9.31
C ASN A 72 4.80 2.15 10.22
N GLY A 73 5.70 1.22 10.54
CA GLY A 73 5.43 0.15 11.50
C GLY A 73 5.18 0.71 12.90
N CYS A 74 4.08 0.31 13.53
CA CYS A 74 3.72 0.74 14.89
C CYS A 74 3.99 -0.35 15.93
N ARG A 75 3.78 -0.04 17.22
CA ARG A 75 3.91 -1.02 18.31
C ARG A 75 3.04 -2.28 18.10
N LYS A 76 1.85 -2.15 17.50
CA LYS A 76 1.00 -3.32 17.19
C LYS A 76 1.63 -4.20 16.12
N PHE A 77 2.26 -3.60 15.10
CA PHE A 77 3.01 -4.32 14.08
C PHE A 77 4.16 -5.13 14.71
N GLY A 78 4.96 -4.50 15.57
CA GLY A 78 6.04 -5.19 16.28
C GLY A 78 5.56 -6.33 17.19
N LYS A 79 4.37 -6.21 17.80
CA LYS A 79 3.78 -7.31 18.59
C LYS A 79 3.35 -8.51 17.73
N ARG A 80 2.98 -8.28 16.46
CA ARG A 80 2.47 -9.32 15.56
C ARG A 80 3.59 -9.99 14.78
N PHE A 81 4.57 -9.21 14.33
CA PHE A 81 5.63 -9.67 13.42
C PHE A 81 7.04 -9.65 14.05
N GLY A 82 7.17 -9.19 15.30
CA GLY A 82 8.44 -9.11 16.01
C GLY A 82 9.18 -7.78 15.84
N THR A 83 10.16 -7.57 16.72
CA THR A 83 10.95 -6.33 16.80
C THR A 83 11.87 -6.17 15.58
N ASP A 84 12.38 -7.27 15.03
CA ASP A 84 13.28 -7.23 13.86
C ASP A 84 12.51 -6.78 12.61
N ALA A 85 11.30 -7.30 12.41
CA ALA A 85 10.41 -6.83 11.34
C ALA A 85 10.05 -5.35 11.50
N LEU A 86 9.76 -4.91 12.73
CA LEU A 86 9.49 -3.50 13.02
C LEU A 86 10.69 -2.60 12.70
N GLN A 87 11.90 -3.00 13.09
CA GLN A 87 13.13 -2.26 12.79
C GLN A 87 13.41 -2.23 11.29
N PHE A 88 13.21 -3.35 10.60
CA PHE A 88 13.43 -3.46 9.17
C PHE A 88 12.54 -2.50 8.37
N VAL A 89 11.22 -2.51 8.60
CA VAL A 89 10.30 -1.61 7.88
C VAL A 89 10.48 -0.14 8.26
N ASN A 90 10.95 0.16 9.47
CA ASN A 90 11.21 1.53 9.93
C ASN A 90 12.65 2.02 9.68
N SER A 91 13.51 1.20 9.09
CA SER A 91 14.86 1.61 8.69
C SER A 91 14.82 2.72 7.62
N ASP A 92 15.91 3.46 7.44
CA ASP A 92 15.98 4.53 6.44
C ASP A 92 15.67 4.03 5.02
N ILE A 93 16.12 2.82 4.69
CA ILE A 93 15.82 2.15 3.43
C ILE A 93 14.36 1.69 3.41
N GLY A 94 13.90 1.05 4.48
CA GLY A 94 12.52 0.55 4.58
C GLY A 94 11.47 1.64 4.41
N ARG A 95 11.73 2.83 4.96
CA ARG A 95 10.88 4.01 4.80
C ARG A 95 10.90 4.57 3.38
N LYS A 96 12.06 4.63 2.72
CA LYS A 96 12.17 5.09 1.32
C LYS A 96 11.45 4.18 0.33
N LEU A 97 11.50 2.88 0.60
CA LEU A 97 10.84 1.85 -0.21
C LEU A 97 9.38 1.58 0.21
N HIS A 98 8.89 2.26 1.26
CA HIS A 98 7.57 2.04 1.84
C HIS A 98 7.27 0.56 2.13
N LEU A 99 8.21 -0.17 2.76
CA LEU A 99 8.11 -1.62 2.98
C LEU A 99 6.97 -2.03 3.93
N ARG A 100 6.44 -1.09 4.72
CA ARG A 100 5.22 -1.33 5.50
C ARG A 100 3.95 -1.11 4.67
N GLY A 101 4.02 -0.32 3.61
CA GLY A 101 2.89 0.11 2.80
C GLY A 101 2.81 1.64 2.68
N ILE A 102 1.73 2.10 2.07
CA ILE A 102 1.39 3.52 1.92
C ILE A 102 -0.07 3.76 2.31
N TYR A 103 -0.40 5.00 2.65
CA TYR A 103 -1.79 5.44 2.72
C TYR A 103 -2.19 6.06 1.38
N ALA A 104 -3.36 5.69 0.90
CA ALA A 104 -4.02 6.32 -0.24
C ALA A 104 -5.41 6.80 0.18
N ARG A 105 -5.97 7.78 -0.52
CA ARG A 105 -7.36 8.23 -0.32
C ARG A 105 -8.17 7.90 -1.56
N VAL A 106 -9.45 7.56 -1.39
CA VAL A 106 -10.37 7.44 -2.53
C VAL A 106 -10.62 8.84 -3.11
N VAL A 107 -10.40 8.98 -4.42
CA VAL A 107 -10.70 10.21 -5.17
C VAL A 107 -11.87 10.04 -6.13
N VAL A 108 -12.10 8.81 -6.60
CA VAL A 108 -13.31 8.42 -7.32
C VAL A 108 -13.84 7.15 -6.71
N ASP A 109 -15.10 7.19 -6.24
CA ASP A 109 -15.79 6.03 -5.70
C ASP A 109 -16.00 4.97 -6.78
N GLY A 110 -15.94 3.70 -6.40
CA GLY A 110 -16.10 2.61 -7.33
C GLY A 110 -16.13 1.24 -6.66
N THR A 111 -16.20 0.21 -7.49
CA THR A 111 -16.13 -1.19 -7.06
C THR A 111 -14.81 -1.78 -7.53
N ILE A 112 -14.14 -2.47 -6.62
CA ILE A 112 -12.93 -3.25 -6.88
C ILE A 112 -13.19 -4.73 -6.56
N ARG A 113 -12.49 -5.61 -7.27
CA ARG A 113 -12.52 -7.06 -7.07
C ARG A 113 -11.10 -7.60 -7.01
N ILE A 114 -10.94 -8.74 -6.34
CA ILE A 114 -9.68 -9.49 -6.36
C ILE A 114 -9.37 -9.84 -7.83
N GLY A 115 -8.15 -9.52 -8.26
CA GLY A 115 -7.70 -9.71 -9.64
C GLY A 115 -7.88 -8.50 -10.56
N ASP A 116 -8.52 -7.41 -10.10
CA ASP A 116 -8.56 -6.18 -10.87
C ASP A 116 -7.13 -5.61 -11.06
N PRO A 117 -6.76 -5.19 -12.29
CA PRO A 117 -5.43 -4.64 -12.54
C PRO A 117 -5.28 -3.29 -11.85
N VAL A 118 -4.06 -3.01 -11.39
CA VAL A 118 -3.67 -1.71 -10.86
C VAL A 118 -2.89 -0.95 -11.91
N THR A 119 -3.37 0.22 -12.30
CA THR A 119 -2.69 1.05 -13.31
C THR A 119 -2.43 2.45 -12.77
N LYS A 120 -1.19 2.92 -12.94
CA LYS A 120 -0.84 4.33 -12.70
C LYS A 120 -1.54 5.19 -13.73
N ILE A 121 -2.25 6.20 -13.28
CA ILE A 121 -2.80 7.23 -14.16
C ILE A 121 -1.66 8.21 -14.43
N SER A 122 -1.20 8.26 -15.67
CA SER A 122 -0.27 9.30 -16.13
C SER A 122 -1.06 10.57 -16.48
N ASP A 123 -0.50 11.74 -16.17
CA ASP A 123 -1.06 13.03 -16.57
C ASP A 123 -1.02 13.28 -18.10
N ASP A 124 -0.48 12.35 -18.89
CA ASP A 124 -0.34 12.50 -20.35
C ASP A 124 -1.64 12.28 -21.14
N ALA A 125 -2.77 12.03 -20.48
CA ALA A 125 -4.09 11.96 -21.11
C ALA A 125 -4.79 13.33 -21.15
N GLY A 126 -4.17 14.33 -21.82
CA GLY A 126 -4.72 15.68 -21.84
C GLY A 126 -3.97 16.72 -22.69
N ALA A 127 -3.43 16.34 -23.84
CA ALA A 127 -3.00 17.31 -24.87
C ALA A 127 -3.04 16.67 -26.27
N GLY A 128 -4.20 16.75 -26.92
CA GLY A 128 -4.42 16.36 -28.32
C GLY A 128 -5.72 16.94 -28.83
#